data_AF-A0A942YZ38-F1
#
_entry.id   AF-A0A942YZ38-F1
#
_cell.length_a   1.000
_cell.length_b   1.000
_cell.length_c   1.000
_cell.angle_alpha   90.00
_cell.angle_beta   90.00
_cell.angle_gamma   90.00
#
_symmetry.space_group_name_H-M   'P 1'
#
loop_
_entity.id
_entity.type
_entity.pdbx_description
1 polymer ?
#
loop_
_entity_poly.entity_id
_entity_poly.type
_entity_poly.pdbx_seq_one_letter_code
_entity_poly.pdbx_strand_id
1 'polypeptide(L)'
;MQIILYLSVALIAIAFFILVLSLTKTLKAMKETLESVSHTLDGLESQLKGVTGETTMLLHKTNVLADDIQGKVEKLDTVVHAVQGVGSTIQDMNDSLRKVSTSVSSAMVRNQDKVAQVVQWGAVVKELKDKWFGEKNKHDEKKPFDSEVKIHTHQLERSNS
;
A
#
# COMPACT_ATOMS: atom_id res chain seq x y z
N MET A 1 -26.26 101.95 -4.81
CA MET A 1 -25.00 101.29 -4.38
C MET A 1 -25.23 100.21 -3.33
N GLN A 2 -25.98 100.46 -2.25
CA GLN A 2 -26.16 99.49 -1.15
C GLN A 2 -26.88 98.17 -1.53
N ILE A 3 -27.87 98.21 -2.42
CA ILE A 3 -28.63 97.01 -2.85
C ILE A 3 -27.74 95.97 -3.54
N ILE A 4 -26.78 96.42 -4.37
CA ILE A 4 -25.83 95.53 -5.07
C ILE A 4 -24.92 94.84 -4.05
N LEU A 5 -24.49 95.57 -3.00
CA LEU A 5 -23.65 95.03 -1.94
C LEU A 5 -24.38 93.91 -1.16
N TYR A 6 -25.65 94.12 -0.78
CA TYR A 6 -26.44 93.08 -0.11
C TYR A 6 -26.63 91.83 -0.98
N LEU A 7 -26.88 92.01 -2.28
CA LEU A 7 -27.05 90.90 -3.21
C LEU A 7 -25.76 90.07 -3.38
N SER A 8 -24.60 90.74 -3.46
CA SER A 8 -23.30 90.07 -3.54
C SER A 8 -22.99 89.26 -2.28
N VAL A 9 -23.24 89.84 -1.10
CA VAL A 9 -23.05 89.13 0.18
C VAL A 9 -23.96 87.91 0.27
N ALA A 10 -25.21 88.02 -0.19
CA ALA A 10 -26.14 86.89 -0.24
C ALA A 10 -25.63 85.76 -1.14
N LEU A 11 -25.10 86.08 -2.33
CA LEU A 11 -24.52 85.07 -3.23
C LEU A 11 -23.28 84.39 -2.64
N ILE A 12 -22.38 85.16 -2.02
CA ILE A 12 -21.19 84.61 -1.36
C ILE A 12 -21.60 83.67 -0.22
N ALA A 13 -22.60 84.05 0.58
CA ALA A 13 -23.10 83.21 1.68
C ALA A 13 -23.63 81.87 1.16
N ILE A 14 -24.38 81.86 0.05
CA ILE A 14 -24.89 80.62 -0.56
C ILE A 14 -23.73 79.75 -1.09
N ALA A 15 -22.76 80.35 -1.80
CA ALA A 15 -21.60 79.62 -2.31
C ALA A 15 -20.77 79.02 -1.18
N PHE A 16 -20.53 79.79 -0.12
CA PHE A 16 -19.81 79.32 1.06
C PHE A 16 -20.57 78.19 1.77
N PHE A 17 -21.89 78.30 1.88
CA PHE A 17 -22.72 77.24 2.46
C PHE A 17 -22.56 75.91 1.69
N ILE A 18 -22.63 75.95 0.35
CA ILE A 18 -22.41 74.77 -0.50
C ILE A 18 -21.00 74.20 -0.30
N LEU A 19 -19.98 75.05 -0.19
CA LEU A 19 -18.60 74.64 0.06
C LEU A 19 -18.46 73.92 1.40
N VAL A 20 -19.08 74.44 2.47
CA VAL A 20 -19.07 73.79 3.79
C VAL A 20 -19.76 72.43 3.76
N LEU A 21 -20.87 72.30 3.05
CA LEU A 21 -21.55 71.00 2.90
C LEU A 21 -20.67 69.97 2.19
N SER A 22 -20.01 70.37 1.09
CA SER A 22 -19.08 69.50 0.37
C SER A 22 -17.89 69.10 1.23
N LEU A 23 -17.30 70.05 1.96
CA LEU A 23 -16.16 69.78 2.83
C LEU A 23 -16.53 68.81 3.97
N THR A 24 -17.72 68.97 4.56
CA THR A 24 -18.23 68.06 5.59
C THR A 24 -18.33 66.62 5.07
N LYS A 25 -18.82 66.44 3.83
CA LYS A 25 -18.89 65.12 3.18
C LYS A 25 -17.49 64.53 2.98
N THR A 26 -16.54 65.32 2.47
CA THR A 26 -15.16 64.89 2.25
C THR A 26 -14.48 64.48 3.57
N LEU A 27 -14.62 65.29 4.62
CA LEU A 27 -14.05 64.98 5.93
C LEU A 27 -14.66 63.71 6.53
N LYS A 28 -15.97 63.48 6.33
CA LYS A 28 -16.63 62.25 6.78
C LYS A 28 -16.08 61.01 6.05
N ALA A 29 -15.97 61.08 4.72
CA ALA A 29 -15.39 60.00 3.92
C ALA A 29 -13.93 59.70 4.31
N MET A 30 -13.15 60.75 4.57
CA MET A 30 -11.77 60.62 5.04
C MET A 30 -11.70 59.96 6.42
N LYS A 31 -12.62 60.30 7.33
CA LYS A 31 -12.73 59.65 8.64
C LYS A 31 -13.05 58.16 8.50
N GLU A 32 -14.04 57.80 7.69
CA GLU A 32 -14.42 56.40 7.42
C GLU A 32 -13.25 55.61 6.80
N THR A 33 -12.48 56.26 5.92
CA THR A 33 -11.26 55.66 5.34
C THR A 33 -10.21 55.41 6.40
N LEU A 34 -9.91 56.38 7.26
CA LEU A 34 -8.93 56.23 8.34
C LEU A 34 -9.34 55.15 9.34
N GLU A 35 -10.63 55.05 9.66
CA GLU A 35 -11.17 54.00 10.52
C GLU A 35 -11.03 52.61 9.87
N SER A 36 -11.28 52.50 8.57
CA SER A 36 -11.07 51.26 7.80
C SER A 36 -9.60 50.86 7.74
N VAL A 37 -8.69 51.84 7.57
CA VAL A 37 -7.24 51.60 7.61
C VAL A 37 -6.82 51.13 9.00
N SER A 38 -7.32 51.75 10.08
CA SER A 38 -7.05 51.31 11.45
C SER A 38 -7.50 49.86 11.66
N HIS A 39 -8.73 49.52 11.26
CA HIS A 39 -9.24 48.15 11.35
C HIS A 39 -8.42 47.15 10.50
N THR A 40 -7.94 47.59 9.34
CA THR A 40 -7.06 46.76 8.50
C THR A 40 -5.73 46.50 9.18
N LEU A 41 -5.14 47.52 9.82
CA LEU A 41 -3.90 47.37 10.57
C LEU A 41 -4.07 46.47 11.80
N ASP A 42 -5.17 46.61 12.55
CA ASP A 42 -5.49 45.72 13.67
C ASP A 42 -5.69 44.26 13.18
N GLY A 43 -6.43 44.10 12.08
CA GLY A 43 -6.65 42.80 11.45
C GLY A 43 -5.36 42.17 10.92
N LEU A 44 -4.45 42.99 10.39
CA LEU A 44 -3.13 42.55 9.93
C LEU A 44 -2.23 42.17 11.11
N GLU A 45 -2.20 42.95 12.19
CA GLU A 45 -1.46 42.60 13.41
C GLU A 45 -1.94 41.27 13.99
N SER A 46 -3.26 41.07 14.07
CA SER A 46 -3.85 39.81 14.54
C SER A 46 -3.48 38.63 13.64
N GLN A 47 -3.52 38.82 12.31
CA GLN A 47 -3.11 37.78 11.36
C GLN A 47 -1.61 37.48 11.46
N LEU A 48 -0.75 38.48 11.61
CA LEU A 48 0.69 38.28 11.77
C LEU A 48 1.03 37.56 13.08
N LYS A 49 0.32 37.84 14.19
CA LYS A 49 0.44 37.06 15.43
C LYS A 49 0.01 35.61 15.23
N GLY A 50 -1.10 35.38 14.51
CA GLY A 50 -1.56 34.04 14.14
C GLY A 50 -0.54 33.28 13.28
N VAL A 51 -0.08 33.88 12.19
CA VAL A 51 0.92 33.32 11.27
C VAL A 51 2.26 33.09 11.96
N THR A 52 2.71 33.97 12.85
CA THR A 52 3.95 33.76 13.63
C THR A 52 3.82 32.61 14.62
N GLY A 53 2.64 32.46 15.24
CA GLY A 53 2.33 31.30 16.10
C GLY A 53 2.28 30.00 15.30
N GLU A 54 1.60 29.99 14.15
CA GLU A 54 1.56 28.85 13.24
C GLU A 54 2.94 28.52 12.66
N THR A 55 3.76 29.52 12.33
CA THR A 55 5.15 29.34 11.85
C THR A 55 6.03 28.74 12.95
N THR A 56 5.86 29.18 14.21
CA THR A 56 6.54 28.57 15.35
C THR A 56 6.12 27.10 15.52
N MET A 57 4.84 26.81 15.34
CA MET A 57 4.31 25.44 15.34
C MET A 57 4.84 24.61 14.16
N LEU A 58 4.99 25.22 12.98
CA LEU A 58 5.59 24.58 11.81
C LEU A 58 7.08 24.29 12.02
N LEU A 59 7.85 25.23 12.56
CA LEU A 59 9.26 25.00 12.94
C LEU A 59 9.38 23.85 13.95
N HIS A 60 8.48 23.78 14.93
CA HIS A 60 8.45 22.68 15.88
C HIS A 60 8.09 21.35 15.20
N LYS A 61 7.09 21.34 14.30
CA LYS A 61 6.74 20.15 13.51
C LYS A 61 7.87 19.74 12.56
N THR A 62 8.62 20.67 11.98
CA THR A 62 9.81 20.38 11.17
C THR A 62 10.93 19.77 12.00
N ASN A 63 11.12 20.22 13.26
CA ASN A 63 12.08 19.61 14.18
C ASN A 63 11.68 18.17 14.54
N VAL A 64 10.38 17.93 14.77
CA VAL A 64 9.84 16.57 14.99
C VAL A 64 9.91 15.72 13.70
N LEU A 65 9.74 16.32 12.52
CA LEU A 65 9.90 15.63 11.24
C LEU A 65 11.37 15.25 10.99
N ALA A 66 12.32 16.10 11.36
CA ALA A 66 13.74 15.79 11.28
C ALA A 66 14.11 14.61 12.19
N ASP A 67 13.53 14.55 13.39
CA ASP A 67 13.70 13.46 14.35
C ASP A 67 13.07 12.13 13.84
N ASP A 68 11.85 12.19 13.28
CA ASP A 68 11.19 11.00 12.68
C ASP A 68 11.89 10.51 11.39
N ILE A 69 12.49 11.42 10.60
CA ILE A 69 13.33 11.04 9.46
C ILE A 69 14.54 10.26 9.93
N GLN A 70 15.21 10.67 11.01
CA GLN A 70 16.36 9.95 11.54
C GLN A 70 15.98 8.52 11.97
N GLY A 71 14.86 8.37 12.68
CA GLY A 71 14.34 7.05 13.07
C GLY A 71 13.82 6.20 11.90
N LYS A 72 13.32 6.81 10.81
CA LYS A 72 12.93 6.08 9.59
C LYS A 72 14.14 5.66 8.76
N VAL A 73 15.20 6.46 8.71
CA VAL A 73 16.46 6.12 8.01
C VAL A 73 17.16 4.94 8.67
N GLU A 74 17.19 4.88 10.01
CA GLU A 74 17.73 3.73 10.74
C GLU A 74 16.94 2.43 10.46
N LYS A 75 15.62 2.54 10.30
CA LYS A 75 14.77 1.41 9.88
C LYS A 75 14.98 1.04 8.40
N LEU A 76 15.26 2.01 7.52
CA LEU A 76 15.61 1.73 6.13
C LEU A 76 16.94 0.97 6.03
N ASP A 77 17.93 1.29 6.85
CA ASP A 77 19.20 0.54 6.91
C ASP A 77 18.95 -0.95 7.25
N THR A 78 18.07 -1.20 8.23
CA THR A 78 17.64 -2.56 8.60
C THR A 78 16.91 -3.28 7.45
N VAL A 79 16.04 -2.58 6.70
CA VAL A 79 15.32 -3.16 5.55
C VAL A 79 16.27 -3.41 4.37
N VAL A 80 17.23 -2.52 4.12
CA VAL A 80 18.26 -2.70 3.09
C VAL A 80 19.13 -3.92 3.43
N HIS A 81 19.53 -4.08 4.69
CA HIS A 81 20.23 -5.28 5.15
C HIS A 81 19.38 -6.56 5.07
N ALA A 82 18.08 -6.49 5.37
CA ALA A 82 17.18 -7.63 5.21
C ALA A 82 17.04 -8.06 3.74
N VAL A 83 17.01 -7.12 2.80
CA VAL A 83 16.98 -7.41 1.35
C VAL A 83 18.31 -8.00 0.87
N GLN A 84 19.45 -7.60 1.45
CA GLN A 84 20.75 -8.19 1.14
C GLN A 84 20.79 -9.70 1.47
N GLY A 85 20.18 -10.13 2.58
CA GLY A 85 20.04 -11.55 2.95
C GLY A 85 19.08 -12.35 2.03
N VAL A 86 18.09 -11.69 1.43
CA VAL A 86 17.26 -12.30 0.37
C VAL A 86 18.06 -12.43 -0.93
N GLY A 87 18.91 -11.45 -1.24
CA GLY A 87 19.82 -11.49 -2.39
C GLY A 87 20.75 -12.69 -2.36
N SER A 88 21.36 -12.99 -1.21
CA SER A 88 22.20 -14.21 -1.06
C SER A 88 21.37 -15.49 -1.19
N THR A 89 20.15 -15.51 -0.65
CA THR A 89 19.25 -16.68 -0.74
C THR A 89 18.84 -16.99 -2.19
N ILE A 90 18.58 -15.95 -3.00
CA ILE A 90 18.26 -16.12 -4.43
C ILE A 90 19.48 -16.65 -5.20
N GLN A 91 20.67 -16.19 -4.83
CA GLN A 91 21.92 -16.67 -5.43
C GLN A 91 22.19 -18.15 -5.10
N ASP A 92 21.99 -18.55 -3.84
CA ASP A 92 22.08 -19.95 -3.40
C ASP A 92 21.00 -20.84 -4.05
N MET A 93 19.82 -20.28 -4.30
CA MET A 93 18.73 -20.98 -5.00
C MET A 93 19.04 -21.20 -6.48
N ASN A 94 19.67 -20.23 -7.15
CA ASN A 94 20.12 -20.37 -8.53
C ASN A 94 21.17 -21.48 -8.67
N ASP A 95 22.14 -21.54 -7.75
CA ASP A 95 23.16 -22.58 -7.73
C ASP A 95 22.59 -23.98 -7.43
N SER A 96 21.60 -24.05 -6.53
CA SER A 96 20.89 -25.29 -6.20
C SER A 96 20.04 -25.79 -7.38
N LEU A 97 19.29 -24.91 -8.04
CA LEU A 97 18.49 -25.23 -9.22
C LEU A 97 19.37 -25.68 -10.39
N ARG A 98 20.52 -25.03 -10.60
CA ARG A 98 21.49 -25.43 -11.63
C ARG A 98 22.06 -26.82 -11.35
N LYS A 99 22.45 -27.11 -10.10
CA LYS A 99 22.89 -28.46 -9.67
C LYS A 99 21.81 -29.52 -9.89
N VAL A 100 20.58 -29.26 -9.46
CA VAL A 100 19.46 -30.20 -9.61
C VAL A 100 19.14 -30.43 -11.09
N SER A 101 19.12 -29.37 -11.91
CA SER A 101 18.89 -29.49 -13.36
C SER A 101 19.97 -30.35 -14.03
N THR A 102 21.24 -30.17 -13.66
CA THR A 102 22.34 -30.99 -14.19
C THR A 102 22.25 -32.45 -13.70
N SER A 103 21.86 -32.68 -12.44
CA SER A 103 21.68 -34.03 -11.87
C SER A 103 20.45 -34.77 -12.43
N VAL A 104 19.35 -34.07 -12.74
CA VAL A 104 18.15 -34.66 -13.37
C VAL A 104 18.43 -35.03 -14.82
N SER A 105 19.16 -34.17 -15.56
CA SER A 105 19.57 -34.46 -16.94
C SER A 105 20.49 -35.69 -17.02
N SER A 106 21.37 -35.88 -16.03
CA SER A 106 22.28 -37.04 -15.97
C SER A 106 21.64 -38.30 -15.35
N ALA A 107 20.60 -38.18 -14.51
CA ALA A 107 19.85 -39.31 -13.97
C ALA A 107 18.85 -39.92 -14.99
N MET A 108 18.40 -39.16 -15.98
CA MET A 108 17.45 -39.63 -17.01
C MET A 108 18.07 -40.63 -18.01
N VAL A 109 19.40 -40.70 -18.11
CA VAL A 109 20.09 -41.61 -19.05
C VAL A 109 20.34 -43.01 -18.46
N ARG A 110 20.10 -43.23 -17.16
CA ARG A 110 20.65 -44.43 -16.47
C ARG A 110 19.66 -45.29 -15.67
N ASN A 111 18.35 -45.10 -15.82
CA ASN A 111 17.35 -45.76 -14.97
C ASN A 111 16.23 -46.49 -15.76
N GLN A 112 16.61 -47.27 -16.78
CA GLN A 112 15.68 -48.14 -17.52
C GLN A 112 15.11 -49.29 -16.65
N ASP A 113 15.70 -49.60 -15.49
CA ASP A 113 15.29 -50.75 -14.67
C ASP A 113 14.16 -50.46 -13.63
N LYS A 114 13.71 -49.22 -13.45
CA LYS A 114 12.61 -48.89 -12.49
C LYS A 114 11.24 -48.69 -13.12
N VAL A 115 11.07 -48.96 -14.42
CA VAL A 115 9.75 -48.87 -15.08
C VAL A 115 8.80 -50.00 -14.60
N ALA A 116 9.33 -51.11 -14.08
CA ALA A 116 8.53 -52.22 -13.56
C ALA A 116 7.72 -51.90 -12.28
N GLN A 117 8.10 -50.89 -11.49
CA GLN A 117 7.36 -50.51 -10.27
C GLN A 117 6.21 -49.52 -10.52
N VAL A 118 6.22 -48.78 -11.62
CA VAL A 118 5.15 -47.81 -11.96
C VAL A 118 3.88 -48.52 -12.44
N VAL A 119 4.00 -49.74 -12.97
CA VAL A 119 2.86 -50.57 -13.40
C VAL A 119 1.98 -50.98 -12.21
N GLN A 120 2.54 -51.09 -11.00
CA GLN A 120 1.80 -51.49 -9.79
C GLN A 120 0.88 -50.38 -9.25
N TRP A 121 1.24 -49.11 -9.43
CA TRP A 121 0.41 -47.98 -9.00
C TRP A 121 -0.86 -47.82 -9.87
N GLY A 122 -0.83 -48.31 -11.12
CA GLY A 122 -1.98 -48.30 -12.02
C GLY A 122 -3.14 -49.20 -11.56
N ALA A 123 -2.82 -50.31 -10.88
CA ALA A 123 -3.84 -51.23 -10.35
C ALA A 123 -4.60 -50.62 -9.16
N VAL A 124 -3.90 -49.93 -8.26
CA VAL A 124 -4.48 -49.29 -7.07
C VAL A 124 -5.39 -48.10 -7.44
N VAL A 125 -5.00 -47.31 -8.45
CA VAL A 125 -5.81 -46.20 -8.96
C VAL A 125 -7.07 -46.72 -9.66
N LYS A 126 -7.00 -47.87 -10.34
CA LYS A 126 -8.15 -48.50 -10.99
C LYS A 126 -9.18 -48.98 -9.96
N GLU A 127 -8.76 -49.62 -8.88
CA GLU A 127 -9.66 -50.04 -7.79
C GLU A 127 -10.32 -48.84 -7.07
N LEU A 128 -9.57 -47.76 -6.84
CA LEU A 128 -10.12 -46.54 -6.23
C LEU A 128 -11.18 -45.86 -7.13
N LYS A 129 -10.95 -45.85 -8.45
CA LYS A 129 -11.91 -45.31 -9.42
C LYS A 129 -13.17 -46.17 -9.49
N ASP A 130 -13.01 -47.49 -9.56
CA ASP A 130 -14.15 -48.41 -9.68
C ASP A 130 -15.04 -48.35 -8.42
N LYS A 131 -14.45 -48.14 -7.24
CA LYS A 131 -15.21 -47.99 -5.97
C LYS A 131 -15.99 -46.67 -5.88
N TRP A 132 -15.54 -45.61 -6.56
CA TRP A 132 -16.19 -44.30 -6.50
C TRP A 132 -17.28 -44.10 -7.57
N PHE A 133 -17.16 -44.82 -8.70
CA PHE A 133 -18.11 -44.72 -9.81
C PHE A 133 -19.02 -45.97 -9.98
N GLY A 134 -18.78 -47.05 -9.22
CA GLY A 134 -19.43 -48.34 -9.40
C GLY A 134 -20.66 -48.65 -8.54
N GLU A 135 -21.15 -47.73 -7.71
CA GLU A 135 -22.30 -47.99 -6.82
C GLU A 135 -23.64 -47.63 -7.46
N LYS A 136 -23.90 -48.15 -8.67
CA LYS A 136 -25.25 -48.34 -9.22
C LYS A 136 -25.30 -49.66 -9.99
N ASN A 137 -26.02 -50.61 -9.41
CA ASN A 137 -26.37 -51.96 -9.89
C ASN A 137 -25.40 -53.08 -9.47
N LYS A 138 -25.70 -53.75 -8.35
CA LYS A 138 -26.38 -55.07 -8.39
C LYS A 138 -26.64 -55.64 -6.99
N HIS A 139 -27.93 -55.89 -6.75
CA HIS A 139 -28.49 -56.84 -5.81
C HIS A 139 -28.22 -58.28 -6.34
N ASP A 140 -28.02 -59.24 -5.42
CA ASP A 140 -28.06 -60.72 -5.58
C ASP A 140 -26.93 -61.35 -6.46
N GLU A 141 -26.27 -62.48 -6.17
CA GLU A 141 -26.52 -63.62 -5.28
C GLU A 141 -25.23 -64.49 -5.10
N LYS A 142 -24.96 -64.88 -3.84
CA LYS A 142 -24.33 -66.11 -3.26
C LYS A 142 -23.03 -66.80 -3.81
N LYS A 143 -22.03 -66.84 -2.90
CA LYS A 143 -21.27 -67.97 -2.25
C LYS A 143 -20.53 -69.04 -3.12
N PRO A 144 -19.68 -69.92 -2.51
CA PRO A 144 -18.37 -69.70 -1.88
C PRO A 144 -17.30 -70.68 -2.46
N PHE A 145 -16.00 -70.49 -2.21
CA PHE A 145 -15.08 -71.65 -2.32
C PHE A 145 -13.88 -71.57 -1.37
N ASP A 146 -13.75 -72.64 -0.62
CA ASP A 146 -12.80 -72.96 0.43
C ASP A 146 -11.46 -73.44 -0.14
N SER A 147 -10.39 -73.15 0.60
CA SER A 147 -9.28 -74.03 0.97
C SER A 147 -8.86 -75.17 0.02
N GLU A 148 -7.68 -75.03 -0.61
CA GLU A 148 -6.55 -76.00 -0.57
C GLU A 148 -5.48 -75.62 -1.62
N VAL A 149 -4.29 -75.23 -1.16
CA VAL A 149 -3.10 -75.14 -2.02
C VAL A 149 -2.38 -76.48 -1.96
N LYS A 150 -2.51 -77.26 -3.04
CA LYS A 150 -1.79 -78.50 -3.29
C LYS A 150 -0.33 -78.18 -3.63
N ILE A 151 0.60 -78.59 -2.76
CA ILE A 151 2.04 -78.43 -2.94
C ILE A 151 2.52 -79.41 -4.02
N HIS A 152 3.19 -78.89 -5.05
CA HIS A 152 4.16 -79.65 -5.84
C HIS A 152 5.55 -79.04 -5.65
N THR A 153 6.38 -79.83 -4.97
CA THR A 153 7.80 -79.66 -4.72
C THR A 153 8.60 -79.96 -5.99
N HIS A 154 9.58 -79.13 -6.34
CA HIS A 154 10.91 -79.63 -6.72
C HIS A 154 11.98 -78.53 -6.82
N GLN A 155 13.09 -78.82 -6.13
CA GLN A 155 14.47 -78.39 -6.39
C GLN A 155 14.84 -76.93 -6.10
N LEU A 156 15.57 -76.74 -5.01
CA LEU A 156 16.97 -76.30 -4.93
C LEU A 156 17.21 -76.03 -3.43
N GLU A 157 17.91 -76.89 -2.70
CA GLU A 157 19.37 -76.97 -2.63
C GLU A 157 19.77 -76.67 -1.17
N ARG A 158 20.15 -77.70 -0.42
CA ARG A 158 21.08 -77.56 0.70
C ARG A 158 22.03 -78.74 0.72
N SER A 159 23.30 -78.40 0.48
CA SER A 159 24.44 -78.79 1.32
C SER A 159 24.89 -80.26 1.32
N ASN A 160 26.04 -80.46 0.66
CA ASN A 160 27.21 -81.18 1.16
C ASN A 160 27.23 -82.73 1.12
N SER A 161 27.74 -83.28 0.01
CA SER A 161 28.85 -84.24 -0.03
C SER A 161 29.40 -84.35 -1.45
#